data_AF-A0A7C1D1E7-F1
#
_entry.id   AF-A0A7C1D1E7-F1
#
_cell.length_a   1.000
_cell.length_b   1.000
_cell.length_c   1.000
_cell.angle_alpha   90.00
_cell.angle_beta   90.00
_cell.angle_gamma   90.00
#
_symmetry.space_group_name_H-M   'P 1'
#
loop_
_entity.id
_entity.type
_entity.pdbx_description
1 polymer ?
#
loop_
_entity_poly.entity_id
_entity_poly.type
_entity_poly.pdbx_seq_one_letter_code
_entity_poly.pdbx_strand_id
1 'polypeptide(L)' 'MILTSNRPFNDWLTIFPDPVIANAIQDRLAHHSHHILIKGESYRKKISPKVIP' A
#
# COMPACT_ATOMS: atom_id res chain seq x y z
N MET A 1 13.21 -4.73 6.80
CA MET A 1 12.52 -3.44 6.61
C MET A 1 11.01 -3.71 6.56
N ILE A 2 10.18 -2.85 7.13
CA ILE A 2 8.72 -2.97 7.08
C ILE A 2 8.18 -1.73 6.37
N LEU A 3 7.33 -1.94 5.37
CA LEU A 3 6.73 -0.88 4.56
C LEU A 3 5.22 -1.07 4.52
N THR A 4 4.47 0.02 4.60
CA THR A 4 3.00 0.01 4.48
C THR A 4 2.61 0.89 3.30
N SER A 5 1.69 0.39 2.46
CA SER A 5 1.12 1.16 1.35
C SER A 5 -0.40 1.10 1.40
N ASN A 6 -1.05 2.18 1.01
CA ASN A 6 -2.48 2.21 0.73
C ASN A 6 -2.82 1.84 -0.72
N ARG A 7 -1.82 1.49 -1.53
CA ARG A 7 -1.96 1.05 -2.93
C ARG A 7 -1.38 -0.35 -3.10
N PRO A 8 -2.00 -1.20 -3.94
CA PRO A 8 -1.42 -2.50 -4.26
C PRO A 8 -0.10 -2.31 -5.01
N PHE A 9 0.77 -3.31 -4.91
CA PHE A 9 2.12 -3.26 -5.48
C PHE A 9 2.13 -3.00 -6.99
N ASN A 10 1.14 -3.54 -7.72
CA ASN A 10 1.02 -3.38 -9.18
C ASN A 10 0.77 -1.93 -9.62
N ASP A 11 0.15 -1.11 -8.76
CA ASP A 11 -0.16 0.28 -9.11
C ASP A 11 1.09 1.18 -9.03
N TRP A 12 2.18 0.70 -8.43
CA TRP A 12 3.35 1.51 -8.13
C TRP A 12 4.07 2.03 -9.38
N LEU A 13 4.03 1.30 -10.50
CA LEU A 13 4.61 1.74 -11.77
C LEU A 13 4.02 3.06 -12.28
N THR A 14 2.80 3.40 -11.86
CA THR A 14 2.12 4.66 -12.23
C THR A 14 2.32 5.79 -11.23
N ILE A 15 2.85 5.48 -10.04
CA ILE A 15 3.07 6.44 -8.96
C ILE A 15 4.46 7.08 -9.08
N PHE A 16 5.45 6.31 -9.53
CA PHE A 16 6.80 6.83 -9.69
C PHE A 16 6.94 7.64 -10.98
N PRO A 17 7.74 8.73 -10.97
CA PRO A 17 7.93 9.58 -12.14
C PRO A 17 8.63 8.87 -13.31
N ASP A 18 9.47 7.89 -13.00
CA ASP A 18 10.24 7.12 -13.97
C ASP A 18 9.91 5.62 -13.80
N PRO A 19 9.36 4.96 -14.84
CA PRO A 19 9.06 3.53 -14.79
C PRO A 19 10.30 2.65 -14.61
N VAL A 20 11.50 3.09 -15.01
CA VAL A 20 12.76 2.36 -14.81
C VAL A 20 13.10 2.30 -13.32
N ILE A 21 12.98 3.44 -12.62
CA ILE A 21 13.21 3.52 -11.18
C ILE A 21 12.14 2.71 -10.43
N ALA A 22 10.87 2.81 -10.87
CA ALA A 22 9.77 2.05 -10.31
C ALA A 22 10.05 0.54 -10.32
N ASN A 23 10.47 0.02 -11.48
CA ASN A 23 10.83 -1.39 -11.65
C ASN A 23 12.03 -1.77 -10.77
N ALA A 24 13.09 -0.94 -10.71
CA ALA A 24 14.25 -1.24 -9.89
C ALA A 24 13.91 -1.27 -8.38
N ILE A 25 13.01 -0.40 -7.93
CA ILE A 25 12.50 -0.42 -6.54
C ILE A 25 11.66 -1.66 -6.31
N GLN A 26 10.74 -1.98 -7.23
CA GLN A 26 9.91 -3.17 -7.10
C GLN A 26 10.77 -4.43 -7.01
N ASP A 27 11.76 -4.56 -7.88
CA ASP A 27 12.68 -5.69 -7.92
C ASP A 27 13.38 -5.90 -6.56
N ARG A 28 13.93 -4.84 -5.98
CA ARG A 28 14.62 -4.89 -4.68
C ARG A 28 13.70 -5.15 -3.50
N LEU A 29 12.47 -4.60 -3.53
CA LEU A 29 11.52 -4.69 -2.42
C LEU A 29 10.68 -5.97 -2.46
N ALA A 30 10.21 -6.40 -3.63
CA ALA A 30 9.35 -7.58 -3.75
C ALA A 30 10.14 -8.90 -3.69
N HIS A 31 11.33 -8.98 -4.31
CA HIS A 31 12.05 -10.26 -4.40
C HIS A 31 12.37 -10.89 -3.03
N HIS A 32 12.59 -10.07 -2.00
CA HIS A 32 12.95 -10.54 -0.65
C HIS A 32 11.94 -10.13 0.42
N SER A 33 10.67 -9.89 0.07
CA SER A 33 9.65 -9.53 1.06
C SER A 33 8.47 -10.49 1.10
N HIS A 34 7.73 -10.38 2.19
CA HIS A 34 6.46 -11.07 2.38
C HIS A 34 5.33 -10.06 2.24
N HIS A 35 4.47 -10.26 1.24
CA HIS A 35 3.37 -9.35 0.94
C HIS A 35 2.15 -9.70 1.80
N ILE A 36 1.72 -8.75 2.63
CA ILE A 36 0.52 -8.88 3.46
C ILE A 36 -0.55 -7.92 2.94
N LEU A 37 -1.56 -8.46 2.27
CA LEU A 37 -2.69 -7.67 1.79
C LEU A 37 -3.72 -7.49 2.90
N ILE A 38 -3.83 -6.27 3.42
CA ILE A 38 -4.80 -5.93 4.47
C ILE A 38 -6.12 -5.52 3.81
N LYS A 39 -7.19 -6.22 4.16
CA LYS A 39 -8.57 -5.94 3.71
C LYS A 39 -9.46 -5.64 4.91
N GLY A 40 -10.57 -4.94 4.66
CA GLY A 40 -11.59 -4.65 5.66
C GLY A 40 -11.83 -3.15 5.82
N GLU A 41 -12.78 -2.81 6.70
CA GLU A 41 -13.12 -1.43 6.97
C GLU A 41 -12.05 -0.70 7.78
N SER A 42 -11.91 0.61 7.53
CA SER A 42 -11.01 1.46 8.30
C SER A 42 -11.35 1.41 9.79
N TYR A 43 -10.34 1.09 10.60
CA TYR A 43 -10.49 1.09 12.06
C TYR A 43 -10.94 2.46 12.58
N ARG A 44 -10.54 3.56 11.91
CA ARG A 44 -10.97 4.92 12.25
C ARG A 44 -12.49 5.09 12.16
N LYS A 45 -13.14 4.43 11.21
CA LYS A 45 -14.62 4.46 11.09
C LYS A 45 -15.28 3.76 12.28
N LYS A 46 -14.70 2.68 12.81
CA LYS A 46 -15.26 1.95 13.96
C LYS A 46 -15.28 2.81 15.23
N ILE A 47 -14.28 3.66 15.41
CA ILE A 47 -14.16 4.56 16.57
C ILE A 47 -14.76 5.95 16.33
N SER A 48 -15.20 6.24 15.09
CA SER A 48 -15.79 7.54 14.78
C SER A 48 -17.07 7.71 15.58
N PRO A 49 -17.30 8.88 16.23
CA PRO A 49 -18.56 9.17 16.88
C PRO A 49 -19.69 8.92 15.89
N LYS A 50 -20.66 8.07 16.25
CA LYS A 50 -21.85 7.92 15.43
C LYS A 50 -22.53 9.27 15.39
N VAL A 51 -22.48 9.93 14.24
CA VAL A 51 -23.33 11.09 13.95
C VAL A 51 -24.74 10.52 13.86
N ILE A 52 -25.49 10.65 14.96
CA ILE A 52 -26.91 10.33 14.99
C ILE A 52 -27.60 11.48 14.23
N PRO A 53 -28.39 11.19 13.19
CA PRO A 53 -29.09 12.22 12.42
C PRO A 53 -30.09 13.00 13.28
#